data_AF-A0A3D2L904-F1
#
_entry.id   AF-A0A3D2L904-F1
#
_cell.length_a   1.000
_cell.length_b   1.000
_cell.length_c   1.000
_cell.angle_alpha   90.00
_cell.angle_beta   90.00
_cell.angle_gamma   90.00
#
_symmetry.space_group_name_H-M   'P 1'
#
loop_
_entity.id
_entity.type
_entity.pdbx_description
1 polymer ?
#
loop_
_entity_poly.entity_id
_entity_poly.type
_entity_poly.pdbx_seq_one_letter_code
_entity_poly.pdbx_strand_id
1 'polypeptide(L)' 'MTGKIAYQGEPGANSHIACNEAYPALEPMPCRTFEDCFAAVERGDADLAMIPVENT' A
#
# COMPACT_ATOMS: atom_id res chain seq x y z
N MET A 1 -12.29 -9.50 -2.96
CA MET A 1 -10.91 -9.06 -3.20
C MET A 1 -10.97 -7.91 -4.16
N THR A 2 -10.51 -6.75 -3.71
CA THR A 2 -10.45 -5.50 -4.49
C THR A 2 -9.31 -5.53 -5.50
N GLY A 3 -8.32 -6.41 -5.31
CA GLY A 3 -7.10 -6.46 -6.11
C GLY A 3 -6.15 -5.30 -5.81
N LYS A 4 -6.29 -4.63 -4.66
CA LYS A 4 -5.51 -3.43 -4.32
C LYS A 4 -4.61 -3.64 -3.10
N ILE A 5 -3.48 -2.94 -3.09
CA ILE A 5 -2.55 -2.88 -1.95
C ILE A 5 -2.30 -1.43 -1.55
N ALA A 6 -2.70 -1.05 -0.33
CA ALA A 6 -2.53 0.30 0.18
C ALA A 6 -1.06 0.58 0.55
N TYR A 7 -0.57 1.78 0.29
CA TYR A 7 0.74 2.22 0.76
C TYR A 7 0.72 3.72 1.05
N GLN A 8 1.59 4.17 1.97
CA GLN A 8 1.71 5.58 2.28
C GLN A 8 2.66 6.26 1.30
N GLY A 9 2.24 7.39 0.76
CA GLY A 9 3.03 8.21 -0.17
C GLY A 9 2.43 8.34 -1.56
N GLU A 10 3.27 8.69 -2.51
CA GLU A 10 2.88 9.01 -3.90
C GLU A 10 3.40 7.96 -4.89
N PRO A 11 2.80 7.83 -6.08
CA PRO A 11 3.31 6.97 -7.14
C PRO A 11 4.79 7.27 -7.45
N GLY A 12 5.63 6.27 -7.24
CA GLY A 12 7.08 6.33 -7.46
C GLY A 12 7.89 6.34 -6.16
N ALA A 13 7.24 6.47 -4.99
CA ALA A 13 7.89 6.28 -3.71
C ALA A 13 8.43 4.83 -3.55
N ASN A 14 9.39 4.63 -2.65
CA ASN A 14 9.96 3.30 -2.38
C ASN A 14 8.88 2.26 -2.03
N SER A 15 7.84 2.66 -1.30
CA SER A 15 6.71 1.78 -0.99
C SER A 15 5.84 1.44 -2.21
N HIS A 16 5.71 2.36 -3.18
CA HIS A 16 5.05 2.06 -4.46
C HIS A 16 5.83 0.99 -5.24
N ILE A 17 7.16 1.13 -5.28
CA ILE A 17 8.05 0.16 -5.93
C ILE A 17 7.96 -1.19 -5.22
N ALA A 18 8.04 -1.21 -3.89
CA ALA A 18 7.91 -2.41 -3.08
C ALA A 18 6.57 -3.14 -3.30
N CYS A 19 5.46 -2.41 -3.46
CA CYS A 19 4.17 -3.01 -3.81
C CYS A 19 4.24 -3.75 -5.15
N ASN A 20 4.78 -3.11 -6.17
CA ASN A 20 4.90 -3.69 -7.51
C ASN A 20 5.85 -4.89 -7.57
N GLU A 21 6.92 -4.89 -6.77
CA GLU A 21 7.88 -5.99 -6.72
C GLU A 21 7.36 -7.20 -5.92
N ALA A 22 6.78 -6.96 -4.74
CA ALA A 22 6.31 -8.04 -3.86
C ALA A 22 4.94 -8.59 -4.29
N TYR A 23 4.07 -7.75 -4.84
CA TYR A 23 2.70 -8.10 -5.22
C TYR A 23 2.36 -7.58 -6.62
N PRO A 24 3.01 -8.07 -7.70
CA PRO A 24 2.84 -7.57 -9.06
C PRO A 24 1.42 -7.75 -9.64
N ALA A 25 0.59 -8.58 -9.01
CA ALA A 25 -0.81 -8.80 -9.39
C ALA A 25 -1.79 -7.83 -8.71
N LEU A 26 -1.34 -7.03 -7.74
CA LEU A 26 -2.17 -6.06 -7.03
C LEU A 26 -1.90 -4.64 -7.54
N GLU A 27 -2.94 -3.83 -7.63
CA GLU A 27 -2.87 -2.41 -7.98
C GLU A 27 -2.47 -1.60 -6.73
N PRO A 28 -1.35 -0.85 -6.74
CA PRO A 28 -0.96 -0.02 -5.61
C PRO A 28 -1.90 1.17 -5.43
N MET A 29 -2.44 1.32 -4.22
CA MET A 29 -3.33 2.41 -3.84
C MET A 29 -2.61 3.40 -2.91
N PRO A 30 -2.30 4.63 -3.37
CA PRO A 30 -1.65 5.63 -2.53
C PRO A 30 -2.57 6.13 -1.40
N CYS A 31 -1.99 6.33 -0.23
CA CYS A 31 -2.62 6.85 0.98
C CYS A 31 -1.77 7.99 1.56
N ARG A 32 -2.40 8.93 2.27
CA ARG A 32 -1.69 10.13 2.78
C ARG A 32 -0.90 9.81 4.03
N THR A 33 -1.46 8.98 4.92
CA THR A 33 -0.81 8.53 6.15
C THR A 33 -0.81 7.01 6.27
N PHE A 34 -0.09 6.47 7.28
CA PHE A 34 -0.13 5.04 7.54
C PHE A 34 -1.49 4.60 8.10
N GLU A 35 -2.12 5.43 8.92
CA GLU A 35 -3.46 5.22 9.45
C GLU A 35 -4.48 5.07 8.32
N ASP A 36 -4.34 5.86 7.24
CA ASP A 36 -5.17 5.71 6.05
C ASP A 36 -4.97 4.33 5.39
N CYS A 37 -3.73 3.81 5.33
CA CYS A 37 -3.47 2.46 4.82
C CYS A 37 -4.15 1.38 5.66
N PHE A 38 -4.05 1.49 6.99
CA PHE A 38 -4.71 0.55 7.91
C PHE A 38 -6.23 0.62 7.76
N ALA A 39 -6.80 1.83 7.73
CA ALA A 39 -8.21 2.05 7.55
C ALA A 39 -8.72 1.50 6.21
N ALA A 40 -7.94 1.61 5.13
CA ALA A 40 -8.28 1.08 3.82
C ALA A 40 -8.43 -0.46 3.85
N VAL A 41 -7.56 -1.15 4.58
CA VAL A 41 -7.67 -2.61 4.78
C VAL A 41 -8.86 -2.96 5.66
N GLU A 42 -9.06 -2.24 6.77
CA GLU A 42 -10.19 -2.48 7.68
C GLU A 42 -11.56 -2.27 7.01
N ARG A 43 -11.67 -1.30 6.10
CA ARG A 43 -12.89 -1.01 5.33
C ARG A 43 -13.07 -1.94 4.12
N GLY A 44 -12.02 -2.66 3.73
CA GLY A 44 -12.01 -3.51 2.55
C GLY A 44 -11.83 -2.76 1.23
N ASP A 45 -11.32 -1.53 1.28
CA ASP A 45 -10.94 -0.74 0.09
C ASP A 45 -9.64 -1.25 -0.55
N ALA A 46 -8.78 -1.90 0.26
CA ALA A 46 -7.59 -2.63 -0.16
C ALA A 46 -7.55 -4.02 0.47
N ASP A 47 -6.99 -5.00 -0.23
CA ASP A 47 -6.85 -6.36 0.28
C ASP A 47 -5.64 -6.50 1.22
N LEU A 48 -4.60 -5.68 1.01
CA LEU A 48 -3.35 -5.64 1.78
C LEU A 48 -2.87 -4.19 2.00
N ALA A 49 -1.93 -4.00 2.91
CA ALA A 49 -1.16 -2.76 3.06
C ALA A 49 0.34 -3.02 3.13
N MET A 50 1.13 -2.21 2.43
CA MET A 50 2.59 -2.21 2.44
C MET A 50 3.11 -1.10 3.37
N ILE A 51 3.68 -1.49 4.51
CA ILE A 51 4.15 -0.57 5.56
C ILE A 51 5.66 -0.78 5.79
N PRO A 52 6.52 0.23 5.53
CA PRO A 52 7.93 0.15 5.88
C PRO A 52 8.10 0.27 7.40
N VAL A 53 8.76 -0.70 8.02
CA VAL A 53 9.02 -0.73 9.47
C VAL A 53 10.39 -0.17 9.85
N GLU A 54 11.35 -0.23 8.92
CA GLU A 54 12.70 0.33 9.08
C GLU A 54 13.09 1.09 7.80
N ASN A 55 13.82 2.18 7.97
CA ASN A 55 14.35 3.01 6.88
C ASN A 55 15.75 3.48 7.30
N THR A 56 16.79 2.91 6.68
CA THR A 56 18.19 3.34 6.85
C THR A 56 18.62 4.19 5.67
#